data_AF-A0A2M8AKV3-F1
#
_entry.id   AF-A0A2M8AKV3-F1
#
_cell.length_a   1.000
_cell.length_b   1.000
_cell.length_c   1.000
_cell.angle_alpha   90.00
_cell.angle_beta   90.00
_cell.angle_gamma   90.00
#
_symmetry.space_group_name_H-M   'P 1'
#
loop_
_entity.id
_entity.type
_entity.pdbx_description
1 polymer ?
#
loop_
_entity_poly.entity_id
_entity_poly.type
_entity_poly.pdbx_seq_one_letter_code
_entity_poly.pdbx_strand_id
1 'polypeptide(L)'
;MKTSQRLESAIKKLYTAFHNNELHPECCKQCAVGNILDNTDSWKHLSDEHGALELNYIGNVHQMLGRKFNGYSPLELLHIEARFLKACGYQLPLHHKNKKPKNPTDNDVLFEGLTAVVTYLCKLDNIPNVMDYTKLFEVKNEEFHFQLV
;
A
#
# COMPACT_ATOMS: atom_id res chain seq x y z
N MET A 1 -10.42 -17.87 -4.86
CA MET A 1 -9.67 -17.43 -3.66
C MET A 1 -10.64 -16.68 -2.77
N LYS A 2 -10.73 -16.96 -1.47
CA LYS A 2 -11.61 -16.18 -0.58
C LYS A 2 -10.78 -15.06 0.04
N THR A 3 -10.85 -13.88 -0.56
CA THR A 3 -10.19 -12.66 -0.06
C THR A 3 -10.99 -12.07 1.11
N SER A 4 -10.31 -11.35 2.00
CA SER A 4 -10.98 -10.68 3.12
C SER A 4 -11.75 -9.46 2.60
N GLN A 5 -12.89 -9.13 3.21
CA GLN A 5 -13.66 -7.95 2.81
C GLN A 5 -12.86 -6.65 2.96
N ARG A 6 -11.97 -6.56 3.98
CA ARG A 6 -11.08 -5.41 4.17
C ARG A 6 -10.05 -5.27 3.05
N LEU A 7 -9.53 -6.38 2.54
CA LEU A 7 -8.57 -6.40 1.43
C LEU A 7 -9.21 -5.99 0.12
N GLU A 8 -10.34 -6.61 -0.23
CA GLU A 8 -11.08 -6.29 -1.45
C GLU A 8 -11.47 -4.82 -1.50
N SER A 9 -11.98 -4.30 -0.38
CA SER A 9 -12.32 -2.89 -0.23
C SER A 9 -11.11 -1.97 -0.42
N ALA A 10 -9.98 -2.29 0.23
CA ALA A 10 -8.75 -1.50 0.11
C ALA A 10 -8.18 -1.51 -1.32
N ILE A 11 -8.07 -2.69 -1.95
CA ILE A 11 -7.57 -2.82 -3.33
C ILE A 11 -8.48 -2.04 -4.30
N LYS A 12 -9.80 -2.19 -4.18
CA LYS A 12 -10.76 -1.46 -5.02
C LYS A 12 -10.57 0.05 -4.90
N LYS A 13 -10.50 0.58 -3.67
CA LYS A 13 -10.30 2.01 -3.41
C LYS A 13 -8.99 2.53 -4.00
N LEU A 14 -7.89 1.81 -3.78
CA LEU A 14 -6.57 2.19 -4.31
C LEU A 14 -6.53 2.16 -5.84
N TYR A 15 -7.13 1.13 -6.46
CA TYR A 15 -7.20 1.02 -7.91
C TYR A 15 -8.03 2.14 -8.53
N THR A 16 -9.21 2.42 -7.95
CA THR A 16 -10.05 3.54 -8.39
C THR A 16 -9.30 4.88 -8.25
N ALA A 17 -8.64 5.11 -7.11
CA ALA A 17 -7.88 6.34 -6.89
C ALA A 17 -6.72 6.51 -7.89
N PHE A 18 -6.00 5.43 -8.20
CA PHE A 18 -4.94 5.45 -9.20
C PHE A 18 -5.48 5.85 -10.59
N HIS A 19 -6.54 5.19 -11.05
CA HIS A 19 -7.12 5.46 -12.38
C HIS A 19 -7.80 6.83 -12.49
N ASN A 20 -8.28 7.39 -11.39
CA ASN A 20 -8.89 8.72 -11.35
C ASN A 20 -7.87 9.86 -11.16
N ASN A 21 -6.57 9.57 -11.07
CA ASN A 21 -5.51 10.53 -10.69
C ASN A 21 -5.73 11.15 -9.29
N GLU A 22 -6.29 10.38 -8.36
CA GLU A 22 -6.58 10.75 -6.97
C GLU A 22 -5.61 10.10 -5.97
N LEU A 23 -4.53 9.48 -6.46
CA LEU A 23 -3.47 8.89 -5.64
C LEU A 23 -2.26 9.85 -5.57
N HIS A 24 -1.99 10.41 -4.39
CA HIS A 24 -1.01 11.48 -4.20
C HIS A 24 -0.14 11.28 -2.92
N PRO A 25 1.18 11.03 -3.04
CA PRO A 25 2.10 10.78 -1.92
C PRO A 25 2.11 11.86 -0.83
N GLU A 26 2.11 13.13 -1.21
CA GLU A 26 2.23 14.23 -0.23
C GLU A 26 0.90 14.70 0.38
N CYS A 27 -0.22 14.03 0.07
CA CYS A 27 -1.54 14.42 0.53
C CYS A 27 -2.11 13.37 1.50
N CYS A 28 -2.28 13.72 2.79
CA CYS A 28 -2.79 12.78 3.81
C CYS A 28 -4.20 12.21 3.50
N LYS A 29 -4.97 12.84 2.61
CA LYS A 29 -6.29 12.37 2.17
C LYS A 29 -6.26 11.52 0.91
N GLN A 30 -5.22 11.67 0.09
CA GLN A 30 -5.11 11.05 -1.24
C GLN A 30 -3.92 10.12 -1.35
N CYS A 31 -3.10 9.96 -0.31
CA CYS A 31 -2.11 8.90 -0.21
C CYS A 31 -2.80 7.52 -0.11
N ALA A 32 -2.00 6.46 -0.05
CA ALA A 32 -2.53 5.10 0.04
C ALA A 32 -3.45 4.92 1.26
N VAL A 33 -3.02 5.39 2.44
CA VAL A 33 -3.84 5.28 3.65
C VAL A 33 -5.08 6.16 3.57
N GLY A 34 -4.94 7.41 3.10
CA GLY A 34 -6.06 8.33 2.93
C GLY A 34 -7.17 7.73 2.08
N ASN A 35 -6.82 7.14 0.92
CA ASN A 35 -7.79 6.47 0.05
C ASN A 35 -8.43 5.23 0.72
N ILE A 36 -7.65 4.40 1.42
CA ILE A 36 -8.20 3.25 2.16
C ILE A 36 -9.24 3.72 3.21
N LEU A 37 -8.97 4.86 3.85
CA LEU A 37 -9.80 5.47 4.90
C LEU A 37 -10.78 6.53 4.38
N ASP A 38 -11.27 6.37 3.14
CA ASP A 38 -12.37 7.19 2.59
C ASP A 38 -12.02 8.69 2.52
N ASN A 39 -10.77 8.98 2.12
CA ASN A 39 -10.20 10.31 1.98
C ASN A 39 -10.16 11.14 3.26
N THR A 40 -10.13 10.47 4.41
CA THR A 40 -9.90 11.10 5.72
C THR A 40 -8.42 11.19 6.04
N ASP A 41 -8.04 12.20 6.83
CA ASP A 41 -6.66 12.44 7.25
C ASP A 41 -6.43 12.22 8.75
N SER A 42 -7.44 11.73 9.48
CA SER A 42 -7.35 11.54 10.94
C SER A 42 -6.24 10.58 11.36
N TRP A 43 -5.86 9.64 10.48
CA TRP A 43 -4.77 8.70 10.71
C TRP A 43 -3.39 9.37 10.84
N LYS A 44 -3.22 10.59 10.29
CA LYS A 44 -1.95 11.33 10.38
C LYS A 44 -1.57 11.69 11.81
N HIS A 45 -2.55 11.69 12.73
CA HIS A 45 -2.34 12.01 14.15
C HIS A 45 -1.87 10.79 14.97
N LEU A 46 -1.71 9.61 14.34
CA LEU A 46 -1.21 8.40 15.00
C LEU A 46 0.32 8.39 15.14
N SER A 47 1.02 9.22 14.37
CA SER A 47 2.47 9.45 14.45
C SER A 47 2.76 10.95 14.46
N ASP A 48 3.97 11.32 14.90
CA ASP A 48 4.37 12.74 14.95
C ASP A 48 4.89 13.25 13.59
N GLU A 49 5.38 12.34 12.74
CA GLU A 49 5.90 12.66 11.41
C GLU A 49 5.22 11.83 10.32
N HIS A 50 5.04 12.43 9.14
CA HIS A 50 4.42 11.76 7.99
C HIS A 50 5.38 10.68 7.47
N GLY A 51 4.94 9.43 7.49
CA GLY A 51 5.73 8.29 7.04
C GLY A 51 6.65 7.72 8.13
N ALA A 52 6.52 8.17 9.37
CA ALA A 52 7.10 7.50 10.52
C ALA A 52 6.46 6.12 10.74
N LEU A 53 7.27 5.17 11.23
CA LEU A 53 6.82 3.83 11.60
C LEU A 53 6.46 3.71 13.09
N GLU A 54 6.72 4.76 13.86
CA GLU A 54 6.50 4.79 15.29
C GLU A 54 5.18 5.51 15.62
N LEU A 55 4.40 4.90 16.50
CA LEU A 55 3.18 5.49 17.03
C LEU A 55 3.54 6.55 18.08
N ASN A 56 2.86 7.68 18.04
CA ASN A 56 2.91 8.65 19.14
C ASN A 56 2.01 8.20 20.30
N TYR A 57 1.84 9.04 21.31
CA TYR A 57 0.99 8.71 22.46
C TYR A 57 -0.44 8.32 22.05
N ILE A 58 -1.09 9.11 21.19
CA ILE A 58 -2.47 8.86 20.72
C ILE A 58 -2.53 7.55 19.92
N GLY A 59 -1.55 7.34 19.04
CA GLY A 59 -1.41 6.11 18.28
C GLY A 59 -1.30 4.87 19.16
N ASN A 60 -0.47 4.93 20.22
CA ASN A 60 -0.30 3.84 21.17
C ASN A 60 -1.58 3.55 21.96
N VAL A 61 -2.32 4.58 22.41
CA VAL A 61 -3.61 4.36 23.08
C VAL A 61 -4.58 3.63 22.16
N HIS A 62 -4.73 4.05 20.90
CA HIS A 62 -5.60 3.35 19.94
C HIS A 62 -5.13 1.93 19.64
N GLN A 63 -3.82 1.70 19.56
CA GLN A 63 -3.23 0.39 19.34
C GLN A 63 -3.52 -0.56 20.52
N MET A 64 -3.33 -0.10 21.75
CA MET A 64 -3.57 -0.87 22.97
C MET A 64 -5.04 -1.22 23.17
N LEU A 65 -5.96 -0.30 22.80
CA LEU A 65 -7.40 -0.55 22.84
C LEU A 65 -7.88 -1.49 21.72
N GLY A 66 -7.00 -1.94 20.82
CA GLY A 66 -7.37 -2.78 19.68
C GLY A 66 -8.24 -2.07 18.65
N ARG A 67 -8.22 -0.73 18.61
CA ARG A 67 -9.02 0.05 17.64
C ARG A 67 -8.60 -0.29 16.22
N LYS A 68 -9.59 -0.43 15.33
CA LYS A 68 -9.39 -0.66 13.90
C LYS A 68 -10.01 0.47 13.08
N PHE A 69 -9.37 0.81 11.98
CA PHE A 69 -9.77 1.80 10.99
C PHE A 69 -9.92 1.07 9.66
N ASN A 70 -11.15 0.88 9.18
CA ASN A 70 -11.47 0.03 8.03
C ASN A 70 -10.81 -1.37 8.09
N GLY A 71 -10.68 -1.92 9.31
CA GLY A 71 -10.07 -3.23 9.56
C GLY A 71 -8.56 -3.23 9.81
N TYR A 72 -7.89 -2.07 9.80
CA TYR A 72 -6.45 -1.94 10.05
C TYR A 72 -6.16 -1.28 11.40
N SER A 73 -5.18 -1.78 12.14
CA SER A 73 -4.67 -1.15 13.36
C SER A 73 -3.85 0.10 13.06
N PRO A 74 -3.65 0.99 14.04
CA PRO A 74 -2.74 2.12 13.89
C PRO A 74 -1.38 1.75 13.30
N LEU A 75 -0.75 0.70 13.81
CA LEU A 75 0.57 0.28 13.33
C LEU A 75 0.52 -0.23 11.89
N GLU A 76 -0.51 -1.00 11.50
CA GLU A 76 -0.71 -1.43 10.12
C GLU A 76 -0.84 -0.22 9.18
N LEU A 77 -1.57 0.83 9.57
CA LEU A 77 -1.71 2.06 8.76
C LEU A 77 -0.37 2.76 8.53
N LEU A 78 0.45 2.94 9.57
CA LEU A 78 1.77 3.57 9.41
C LEU A 78 2.67 2.77 8.45
N HIS A 79 2.63 1.45 8.54
CA HIS A 79 3.42 0.58 7.65
C HIS A 79 2.89 0.61 6.20
N ILE A 80 1.58 0.76 5.99
CA ILE A 80 1.01 0.93 4.65
C ILE A 80 1.55 2.22 4.03
N GLU A 81 1.45 3.34 4.75
CA GLU A 81 1.92 4.64 4.25
C GLU A 81 3.42 4.65 4.00
N ALA A 82 4.22 4.16 4.96
CA ALA A 82 5.66 4.13 4.80
C ALA A 82 6.10 3.28 3.60
N ARG A 83 5.40 2.18 3.30
CA ARG A 83 5.70 1.39 2.10
C ARG A 83 5.32 2.13 0.82
N PHE A 84 4.18 2.79 0.80
CA PHE A 84 3.76 3.61 -0.34
C PHE A 84 4.80 4.68 -0.65
N LEU A 85 5.15 5.50 0.34
CA LEU A 85 6.10 6.59 0.16
C LEU A 85 7.50 6.10 -0.23
N LYS A 86 7.98 5.03 0.42
CA LYS A 86 9.29 4.44 0.10
C LYS A 86 9.34 3.90 -1.33
N ALA A 87 8.27 3.25 -1.79
CA ALA A 87 8.17 2.76 -3.16
C ALA A 87 8.08 3.92 -4.17
N CYS A 88 7.40 5.03 -3.83
CA CYS A 88 7.43 6.25 -4.62
C CYS A 88 8.78 6.99 -4.62
N GLY A 89 9.82 6.45 -3.95
CA GLY A 89 11.18 7.00 -3.94
C GLY A 89 11.43 8.07 -2.88
N TYR A 90 10.56 8.22 -1.88
CA TYR A 90 10.79 9.13 -0.77
C TYR A 90 11.72 8.54 0.28
N GLN A 91 12.54 9.41 0.87
CA GLN A 91 13.24 9.11 2.11
C GLN A 91 12.32 9.44 3.30
N LEU A 92 12.19 8.47 4.21
CA LEU A 92 11.30 8.54 5.35
C LEU A 92 12.05 8.68 6.68
N PRO A 93 11.44 9.32 7.69
CA PRO A 93 10.18 10.08 7.62
C PRO A 93 10.29 11.31 6.71
N LEU A 94 9.16 11.83 6.22
CA LEU A 94 9.17 12.96 5.30
C LEU A 94 9.73 14.20 6.01
N HIS A 95 10.79 14.75 5.45
CA HIS A 95 11.40 15.98 5.93
C HIS A 95 11.74 16.87 4.74
N HIS A 96 11.60 18.19 4.89
CA HIS A 96 11.82 19.15 3.80
C HIS A 96 13.24 19.14 3.23
N LYS A 97 14.22 18.65 3.99
CA LYS A 97 15.62 18.47 3.56
C LYS A 97 15.91 17.11 2.93
N ASN A 98 14.98 16.17 3.03
CA ASN A 98 15.19 14.80 2.54
C ASN A 98 15.02 14.74 1.03
N LYS A 99 15.65 13.73 0.42
CA LYS A 99 15.54 13.50 -1.02
C LYS A 99 14.07 13.20 -1.37
N LYS A 100 13.55 13.97 -2.33
CA LYS A 100 12.26 13.74 -2.96
C LYS A 100 12.45 13.21 -4.38
N PRO A 101 11.55 12.37 -4.90
CA PRO A 101 11.51 12.05 -6.32
C PRO A 101 11.25 13.33 -7.13
N LYS A 102 11.77 13.40 -8.36
CA LYS A 102 11.59 14.57 -9.24
C LYS A 102 10.12 14.76 -9.64
N ASN A 103 9.44 13.67 -9.98
CA ASN A 103 8.03 13.64 -10.36
C ASN A 103 7.26 12.64 -9.46
N PRO A 104 6.81 13.07 -8.27
CA PRO A 104 6.14 12.18 -7.32
C PRO A 104 4.75 11.70 -7.77
N THR A 105 4.14 12.38 -8.73
CA THR A 105 2.82 12.07 -9.29
C THR A 105 2.93 11.39 -10.66
N ASP A 106 4.12 10.93 -11.03
CA ASP A 106 4.32 10.17 -12.25
C ASP A 106 3.60 8.81 -12.15
N ASN A 107 2.94 8.40 -13.22
CA ASN A 107 2.11 7.18 -13.19
C ASN A 107 2.93 5.92 -12.91
N ASP A 108 4.16 5.82 -13.38
CA ASP A 108 5.00 4.65 -13.13
C ASP A 108 5.40 4.59 -11.65
N VAL A 109 5.78 5.74 -11.08
CA VAL A 109 6.11 5.88 -9.65
C VAL A 109 4.90 5.55 -8.77
N LEU A 110 3.72 6.06 -9.12
CA LEU A 110 2.48 5.78 -8.40
C LEU A 110 2.07 4.31 -8.53
N PHE A 111 2.31 3.68 -9.68
CA PHE A 111 2.03 2.27 -9.91
C PHE A 111 2.96 1.36 -9.10
N GLU A 112 4.24 1.70 -8.98
CA GLU A 112 5.19 1.04 -8.08
C GLU A 112 4.72 1.16 -6.62
N GLY A 113 4.31 2.37 -6.21
CA GLY A 113 3.72 2.65 -4.90
C GLY A 113 2.50 1.77 -4.63
N LEU A 114 1.54 1.75 -5.56
CA LEU A 114 0.33 0.93 -5.50
C LEU A 114 0.67 -0.55 -5.36
N THR A 115 1.57 -1.06 -6.20
CA THR A 115 1.98 -2.48 -6.21
C THR A 115 2.63 -2.88 -4.89
N ALA A 116 3.49 -2.02 -4.32
CA ALA A 116 4.12 -2.25 -3.03
C ALA A 116 3.09 -2.31 -1.88
N VAL A 117 2.08 -1.45 -1.90
CA VAL A 117 0.99 -1.45 -0.93
C VAL A 117 0.14 -2.70 -1.07
N VAL A 118 -0.33 -3.04 -2.27
CA VAL A 118 -1.16 -4.24 -2.51
C VAL A 118 -0.41 -5.50 -2.06
N THR A 119 0.87 -5.61 -2.40
CA THR A 119 1.74 -6.70 -1.95
C THR A 119 1.79 -6.80 -0.42
N TYR A 120 1.81 -5.66 0.29
CA TYR A 120 1.77 -5.65 1.74
C TYR A 120 0.41 -6.06 2.30
N LEU A 121 -0.68 -5.55 1.75
CA LEU A 121 -2.04 -5.89 2.19
C LEU A 121 -2.29 -7.39 2.04
N CYS A 122 -1.85 -8.00 0.93
CA CYS A 122 -1.89 -9.45 0.76
C CYS A 122 -1.11 -10.19 1.86
N LYS A 123 0.08 -9.71 2.25
CA LYS A 123 0.85 -10.29 3.36
C LYS A 123 0.13 -10.20 4.71
N LEU A 124 -0.57 -9.10 4.99
CA LEU A 124 -1.34 -8.93 6.23
C LEU A 124 -2.48 -9.94 6.36
N ASP A 125 -3.07 -10.34 5.24
CA ASP A 125 -4.15 -11.35 5.19
C ASP A 125 -3.65 -12.77 4.86
N ASN A 126 -2.32 -12.99 4.83
CA ASN A 126 -1.69 -14.26 4.50
C ASN A 126 -2.17 -14.83 3.15
N ILE A 127 -2.34 -13.95 2.17
CA ILE A 127 -2.76 -14.24 0.81
C ILE A 127 -1.57 -14.06 -0.15
N PRO A 128 -1.36 -14.97 -1.12
CA PRO A 128 -0.43 -14.75 -2.23
C PRO A 128 -0.60 -13.38 -2.89
N ASN A 129 0.52 -12.74 -3.24
CA ASN A 129 0.48 -11.44 -3.91
C ASN A 129 -0.34 -11.53 -5.21
N VAL A 130 -1.42 -10.75 -5.28
CA VAL A 130 -2.33 -10.72 -6.45
C VAL A 130 -1.72 -9.97 -7.64
N MET A 131 -0.70 -9.15 -7.40
CA MET A 131 0.04 -8.42 -8.44
C MET A 131 1.19 -9.24 -9.03
N ASP A 132 1.45 -10.45 -8.49
CA ASP A 132 2.52 -11.32 -8.95
C ASP A 132 2.09 -12.15 -10.16
N TYR A 133 2.28 -11.57 -11.34
CA TYR A 133 1.96 -12.21 -12.61
C TYR A 133 3.08 -13.13 -13.12
N THR A 134 4.25 -13.24 -12.47
CA THR A 134 5.34 -14.12 -12.94
C THR A 134 4.91 -15.58 -12.98
N LYS A 135 3.98 -15.96 -12.09
CA LYS A 135 3.34 -17.28 -12.05
C LYS A 135 2.58 -17.64 -13.33
N LEU A 136 2.13 -16.65 -14.10
CA LEU A 136 1.49 -16.90 -15.40
C LEU A 136 2.49 -17.34 -16.47
N PHE A 137 3.77 -17.03 -16.27
CA PHE A 137 4.87 -17.35 -17.17
C PHE A 137 5.71 -18.54 -16.70
N GLU A 138 5.36 -19.15 -15.56
CA GLU A 138 5.87 -20.47 -15.15
C GLU A 138 5.24 -21.53 -16.06
N VAL A 139 5.73 -21.61 -17.29
CA VAL A 139 5.44 -22.70 -18.20
C VAL A 139 6.01 -23.97 -17.57
N LYS A 140 5.14 -24.90 -17.17
CA LYS A 140 5.58 -26.28 -16.92
C LYS A 140 6.25 -26.76 -18.20
N ASN A 141 7.53 -27.13 -18.11
CA ASN A 141 8.18 -27.94 -19.14
C ASN A 141 7.46 -29.29 -19.22
N GLU A 142 6.27 -29.32 -19.80
CA GLU A 142 5.71 -30.54 -20.36
C GLU A 142 6.48 -30.76 -21.64
N GLU A 143 7.35 -31.77 -21.64
CA GLU A 143 8.08 -32.23 -22.82
C GLU A 143 7.06 -32.50 -23.93
N PHE A 144 6.94 -31.56 -24.87
CA PHE A 144 6.19 -31.79 -26.10
C PHE A 144 6.98 -32.80 -26.94
N HIS A 145 6.70 -34.10 -26.72
CA HIS A 145 7.13 -35.15 -27.62
C HIS A 145 6.36 -35.01 -28.94
N PHE A 146 6.94 -34.28 -29.89
CA PHE A 146 6.51 -34.33 -31.28
C PHE A 146 6.95 -35.67 -31.86
N GLN A 147 6.01 -36.60 -32.05
CA GLN A 147 6.21 -37.73 -32.95
C GLN A 147 6.10 -37.21 -34.39
N LEU A 148 7.24 -37.16 -35.07
CA LEU A 148 7.30 -36.99 -36.52
C LEU A 148 6.77 -38.30 -37.16
N VAL A 149 5.67 -38.19 -37.90
CA VAL A 149 5.14 -39.24 -38.79
C VAL A 149 5.80 -39.14 -40.15
#